data_AF-A0A6C0E8L3-F1
#
_entry.id   AF-A0A6C0E8L3-F1
#
_cell.length_a   1.000
_cell.length_b   1.000
_cell.length_c   1.000
_cell.angle_alpha   90.00
_cell.angle_beta   90.00
_cell.angle_gamma   90.00
#
_symmetry.space_group_name_H-M   'P 1'
#
loop_
_entity.id
_entity.type
_entity.pdbx_description
1 polymer ?
#
loop_
_entity_poly.entity_id
_entity_poly.type
_entity_poly.pdbx_seq_one_letter_code
_entity_poly.pdbx_strand_id
1 'polypeptide(L)'
;MDIITRPLHCTDVKRETVYIKDNDTWEKDNEEKKKLNWAVNRIAQLNLNQIQQWQQEFPDSVKNNTPDNEKFTELALAALGGRDMEEIQRYNDKIMKNVLKEVILSREP
;
A
#
# COMPACT_ATOMS: atom_id res chain seq x y z
N MET A 1 -17.80 8.62 4.41
CA MET A 1 -16.86 8.69 5.56
C MET A 1 -16.15 10.02 5.46
N ASP A 2 -16.36 10.87 6.46
CA ASP A 2 -15.82 12.23 6.48
C ASP A 2 -14.31 12.19 6.69
N ILE A 3 -13.58 13.13 6.10
CA ILE A 3 -12.10 13.14 6.15
C ILE A 3 -11.62 13.02 7.59
N ILE A 4 -12.19 13.81 8.50
CA ILE A 4 -11.87 13.85 9.94
C ILE A 4 -12.10 12.54 10.70
N THR A 5 -12.85 11.61 10.12
CA THR A 5 -13.14 10.28 10.72
C THR A 5 -12.19 9.19 10.23
N ARG A 6 -11.39 9.45 9.18
CA ARG A 6 -10.44 8.48 8.64
C ARG A 6 -9.30 8.28 9.64
N PRO A 7 -8.73 7.06 9.77
CA PRO A 7 -7.65 6.79 10.73
C PRO A 7 -6.27 7.29 10.26
N LEU A 8 -6.23 8.10 9.20
CA LEU A 8 -5.02 8.63 8.58
C LEU A 8 -5.30 10.06 8.13
N HIS A 9 -4.48 11.01 8.56
CA HIS A 9 -4.57 12.42 8.19
C HIS A 9 -3.22 12.96 7.74
N CYS A 10 -3.24 13.93 6.83
CA CYS A 10 -2.09 14.74 6.46
C CYS A 10 -2.37 16.21 6.78
N THR A 11 -1.43 16.90 7.43
CA THR A 11 -1.58 18.33 7.75
C THR A 11 -0.68 19.24 6.91
N ASP A 12 0.34 18.68 6.28
CA ASP A 12 1.24 19.38 5.37
C ASP A 12 1.76 18.39 4.32
N VAL A 13 1.24 18.47 3.09
CA VAL A 13 1.65 17.59 1.99
C VAL A 13 3.08 17.89 1.52
N LYS A 14 3.56 19.14 1.63
CA LYS A 14 4.92 19.49 1.20
C LYS A 14 5.98 18.88 2.13
N ARG A 15 5.66 18.80 3.42
CA ARG A 15 6.50 18.17 4.44
C ARG A 15 6.10 16.73 4.75
N GLU A 16 5.13 16.20 4.01
CA GLU A 16 4.53 14.87 4.20
C GLU A 16 4.25 14.55 5.67
N THR A 17 3.68 15.53 6.40
CA THR A 17 3.36 15.39 7.83
C THR A 17 2.08 14.58 7.97
N VAL A 18 2.23 13.36 8.48
CA VAL A 18 1.17 12.36 8.61
C VAL A 18 0.87 12.08 10.07
N TYR A 19 -0.42 11.94 10.38
CA TYR A 19 -0.92 11.45 11.65
C TYR A 19 -1.74 10.18 11.41
N ILE A 20 -1.53 9.18 12.25
CA ILE A 20 -2.23 7.88 12.21
C ILE A 20 -2.93 7.69 13.55
N LYS A 21 -4.20 7.28 13.51
CA LYS A 21 -4.98 6.96 14.70
C LYS A 21 -4.74 5.49 15.06
N ASP A 22 -4.19 5.25 16.24
CA ASP A 22 -3.87 3.93 16.79
C ASP A 22 -4.35 3.86 18.24
N ASN A 23 -5.13 2.82 18.60
CA ASN A 23 -5.77 2.68 19.92
C ASN A 23 -6.44 3.97 20.42
N ASP A 24 -7.31 4.54 19.58
CA ASP A 24 -8.01 5.81 19.82
C ASP A 24 -7.15 7.07 20.02
N THR A 25 -5.83 6.96 19.82
CA THR A 25 -4.87 8.05 20.00
C THR A 25 -4.27 8.44 18.65
N TRP A 26 -4.12 9.74 18.42
CA TRP A 26 -3.43 10.26 17.24
C TRP A 26 -1.93 10.33 17.50
N GLU A 27 -1.16 9.71 16.62
CA GLU A 27 0.30 9.76 16.66
C GLU A 27 0.83 10.31 15.34
N LYS A 28 1.82 11.20 15.44
CA LYS A 28 2.57 11.67 14.28
C LYS A 28 3.49 10.55 13.80
N ASP A 29 3.46 10.23 12.51
CA ASP A 29 4.41 9.28 11.95
C ASP A 29 5.83 9.88 11.93
N ASN A 30 6.85 9.02 11.89
CA ASN A 30 8.24 9.48 11.90
C ASN A 30 8.70 9.94 10.50
N GLU A 31 9.92 10.48 10.40
CA GLU A 31 10.48 10.97 9.14
C GLU A 31 10.57 9.87 8.06
N GLU A 32 10.87 8.64 8.50
CA GLU A 32 10.92 7.42 7.67
C GLU A 32 9.52 6.84 7.35
N LYS A 33 8.44 7.44 7.87
CA LYS A 33 7.05 7.03 7.68
C LYS A 33 6.80 5.55 7.97
N LYS A 34 7.38 5.03 9.05
CA LYS A 34 7.37 3.60 9.37
C LYS A 34 5.95 3.03 9.45
N LYS A 35 5.03 3.75 10.10
CA LYS A 35 3.66 3.25 10.28
C LYS A 35 2.88 3.24 8.96
N LEU A 36 3.02 4.28 8.15
CA LEU A 36 2.39 4.33 6.84
C LEU A 36 2.96 3.28 5.87
N ASN A 37 4.29 3.12 5.83
CA ASN A 37 4.94 2.08 5.04
C ASN A 37 4.50 0.67 5.47
N TRP A 38 4.35 0.45 6.78
CA TRP A 38 3.79 -0.80 7.29
C TRP A 38 2.35 -1.04 6.80
N ALA A 39 1.50 -0.01 6.82
CA ALA A 39 0.13 -0.12 6.32
C ALA A 39 0.07 -0.43 4.82
N VAL A 40 0.90 0.23 4.00
CA VAL A 40 1.02 -0.04 2.55
C VAL A 40 1.45 -1.49 2.33
N ASN A 41 2.48 -1.95 3.02
CA ASN A 41 2.95 -3.34 2.94
C ASN A 41 1.86 -4.34 3.38
N ARG A 42 1.08 -4.00 4.41
CA ARG A 42 -0.04 -4.85 4.86
C ARG A 42 -1.09 -5.00 3.77
N ILE A 43 -1.44 -3.92 3.07
CA ILE A 43 -2.36 -3.98 1.92
C ILE A 43 -1.78 -4.81 0.78
N ALA A 44 -0.48 -4.68 0.47
CA ALA A 44 0.19 -5.51 -0.54
C ALA A 44 0.10 -7.01 -0.24
N GLN A 45 0.27 -7.41 1.03
CA GLN A 45 0.09 -8.80 1.46
C GLN A 45 -1.37 -9.27 1.32
N LEU A 46 -2.34 -8.41 1.62
CA LEU A 46 -3.76 -8.73 1.41
C LEU A 46 -4.10 -8.87 -0.08
N ASN A 47 -3.47 -8.09 -0.96
CA ASN A 47 -3.60 -8.24 -2.41
C ASN A 47 -3.02 -9.58 -2.88
N LEU A 48 -1.86 -9.99 -2.37
CA LEU A 48 -1.29 -11.30 -2.69
C LEU A 48 -2.21 -12.46 -2.24
N ASN A 49 -2.83 -12.34 -1.06
CA ASN A 49 -3.77 -13.35 -0.58
C ASN A 49 -4.99 -13.51 -1.51
N GLN A 50 -5.44 -12.44 -2.16
CA GLN A 50 -6.53 -12.53 -3.14
C GLN A 50 -6.14 -13.37 -4.37
N ILE A 51 -4.86 -13.38 -4.76
CA ILE A 51 -4.37 -14.21 -5.87
C ILE A 51 -4.43 -15.71 -5.55
N GLN A 52 -4.42 -16.09 -4.27
CA GLN A 52 -4.54 -17.50 -3.88
C GLN A 52 -5.85 -18.14 -4.36
N GLN A 53 -6.94 -17.37 -4.47
CA GLN A 53 -8.19 -17.86 -5.03
C GLN A 53 -8.03 -18.22 -6.51
N TRP A 54 -7.37 -17.35 -7.27
CA TRP A 54 -7.02 -17.62 -8.67
C TRP A 54 -6.14 -18.88 -8.80
N GLN A 55 -5.16 -19.09 -7.92
CA GLN A 55 -4.31 -20.29 -7.98
C GLN A 55 -5.09 -21.62 -7.81
N GLN A 56 -6.25 -21.61 -7.15
CA GLN A 56 -7.08 -22.81 -7.01
C GLN A 56 -7.72 -23.23 -8.33
N GLU A 57 -8.00 -22.27 -9.22
CA GLU A 57 -8.54 -22.51 -10.56
C GLU A 57 -7.43 -22.90 -11.55
N PHE A 58 -6.18 -22.51 -11.29
CA PHE A 58 -5.01 -22.74 -12.13
C PHE A 58 -3.92 -23.53 -11.38
N PRO A 59 -4.10 -24.85 -11.15
CA PRO A 59 -3.21 -25.64 -10.33
C PRO A 59 -1.79 -25.79 -10.92
N ASP A 60 -1.62 -25.57 -12.22
CA ASP A 60 -0.30 -25.59 -12.87
C ASP A 60 0.53 -24.33 -12.56
N SER A 61 -0.07 -23.31 -11.91
CA SER A 61 0.63 -22.10 -11.46
C SER A 61 1.72 -22.36 -10.42
N VAL A 62 1.69 -23.50 -9.73
CA VAL A 62 2.73 -23.90 -8.76
C VAL A 62 3.89 -24.67 -9.41
N LYS A 63 3.73 -25.09 -10.67
CA LYS A 63 4.76 -25.82 -11.43
C LYS A 63 5.63 -24.82 -12.16
N ASN A 64 6.94 -24.87 -11.94
CA ASN A 64 7.87 -23.97 -12.61
C ASN A 64 7.80 -24.13 -14.14
N ASN A 65 8.03 -23.03 -14.86
CA ASN A 65 8.10 -22.96 -16.33
C ASN A 65 6.79 -23.36 -17.03
N THR A 66 5.64 -23.11 -16.40
CA THR A 66 4.33 -23.17 -17.06
C THR A 66 3.82 -21.75 -17.35
N PRO A 67 2.95 -21.56 -18.35
CA PRO A 67 2.30 -20.27 -18.58
C PRO A 67 1.54 -19.75 -17.35
N ASP A 68 0.91 -20.65 -16.58
CA ASP A 68 0.19 -20.30 -15.36
C ASP A 68 1.14 -19.82 -14.26
N ASN A 69 2.36 -20.38 -14.17
CA ASN A 69 3.36 -19.96 -13.20
C ASN A 69 3.99 -18.61 -13.56
N GLU A 70 4.24 -18.38 -14.85
CA GLU A 70 4.62 -17.06 -15.36
C GLU A 70 3.54 -16.04 -15.03
N LYS A 71 2.27 -16.38 -15.27
CA LYS A 71 1.16 -15.49 -14.95
C LYS A 71 1.01 -15.21 -13.46
N PHE A 72 1.16 -16.23 -12.62
CA PHE A 72 1.17 -16.06 -11.17
C PHE A 72 2.27 -15.11 -10.72
N THR A 73 3.46 -15.26 -11.29
CA THR A 73 4.62 -14.40 -10.97
C THR A 73 4.32 -12.95 -11.32
N GLU A 74 3.76 -12.66 -12.50
CA GLU A 74 3.33 -11.30 -12.87
C GLU A 74 2.31 -10.72 -11.89
N LEU A 75 1.28 -11.50 -11.53
CA LEU A 75 0.23 -11.06 -10.61
C LEU A 75 0.80 -10.80 -9.21
N ALA A 76 1.66 -11.69 -8.71
CA ALA A 76 2.28 -11.57 -7.41
C ALA A 76 3.19 -10.33 -7.34
N LEU A 77 3.99 -10.07 -8.37
CA LEU A 77 4.83 -8.87 -8.46
C LEU A 77 3.99 -7.60 -8.48
N ALA A 78 2.88 -7.58 -9.22
CA ALA A 78 1.96 -6.45 -9.23
C ALA A 78 1.29 -6.21 -7.86
N ALA A 79 0.90 -7.28 -7.16
CA ALA A 79 0.28 -7.20 -5.84
C ALA A 79 1.27 -6.73 -4.76
N LEU A 80 2.53 -7.16 -4.84
CA LEU A 80 3.58 -6.85 -3.86
C LEU A 80 4.29 -5.51 -4.10
N GLY A 81 4.01 -4.85 -5.22
CA GLY A 81 4.51 -3.50 -5.48
C GLY A 81 5.85 -3.46 -6.20
N GLY A 82 6.14 -4.40 -7.10
CA GLY A 82 7.27 -4.31 -8.02
C GLY A 82 8.29 -5.44 -7.90
N ARG A 83 9.20 -5.52 -8.87
CA ARG A 83 10.20 -6.59 -9.01
C ARG A 83 11.51 -6.29 -8.30
N ASP A 84 11.93 -5.04 -8.32
CA ASP A 84 13.21 -4.59 -7.78
C ASP A 84 13.04 -3.34 -6.91
N MET A 85 14.13 -2.95 -6.24
CA MET A 85 14.11 -1.85 -5.29
C MET A 85 13.74 -0.50 -5.93
N GLU A 86 14.11 -0.28 -7.20
CA GLU A 86 13.80 0.97 -7.90
C GLU A 86 12.31 1.04 -8.22
N GLU A 87 11.74 -0.04 -8.74
CA GLU A 87 10.32 -0.13 -9.04
C GLU A 87 9.46 -0.05 -7.76
N ILE A 88 9.88 -0.73 -6.69
CA ILE A 88 9.24 -0.67 -5.37
C ILE A 88 9.23 0.76 -4.85
N GLN A 89 10.38 1.46 -4.90
CA GLN A 89 10.44 2.85 -4.46
C GLN A 89 9.50 3.74 -5.27
N ARG A 90 9.51 3.61 -6.60
CA ARG A 90 8.65 4.38 -7.50
C ARG A 90 7.16 4.17 -7.21
N TYR A 91 6.74 2.94 -6.95
CA TYR A 91 5.34 2.64 -6.63
C TYR A 91 4.96 3.12 -5.23
N ASN A 92 5.83 2.97 -4.24
CA ASN A 92 5.61 3.52 -2.91
C ASN A 92 5.46 5.05 -2.95
N ASP A 93 6.34 5.76 -3.66
CA ASP A 93 6.24 7.22 -3.82
C ASP A 93 4.92 7.64 -4.49
N LYS A 94 4.47 6.87 -5.48
CA LYS A 94 3.19 7.10 -6.16
C LYS A 94 2.00 6.87 -5.21
N ILE A 95 2.02 5.79 -4.42
CA ILE A 95 0.99 5.50 -3.42
C ILE A 95 0.94 6.63 -2.40
N MET A 96 2.10 6.99 -1.83
CA MET A 96 2.25 8.08 -0.87
C MET A 96 1.63 9.38 -1.39
N LYS A 97 2.05 9.83 -2.58
CA LYS A 97 1.56 11.08 -3.18
C LYS A 97 0.06 11.07 -3.41
N ASN A 98 -0.53 9.92 -3.77
CA ASN A 98 -1.96 9.81 -4.00
C ASN A 98 -2.73 9.78 -2.68
N VAL A 99 -2.29 8.97 -1.71
CA VAL A 99 -2.95 8.85 -0.41
C VAL A 99 -2.95 10.19 0.32
N LEU A 100 -1.80 10.89 0.40
CA LEU A 100 -1.69 12.16 1.13
C LEU A 100 -2.62 13.25 0.62
N LYS A 101 -2.89 13.29 -0.69
CA LYS A 101 -3.85 14.23 -1.28
C LYS A 101 -5.29 13.97 -0.83
N GLU A 102 -5.64 12.70 -0.63
CA GLU A 102 -6.99 12.29 -0.24
C GLU A 102 -7.24 12.40 1.27
N VAL A 103 -6.18 12.51 2.07
CA VAL A 103 -6.27 12.60 3.54
C VAL A 103 -5.80 13.95 4.09
N ILE A 104 -5.57 14.94 3.23
CA ILE A 104 -5.19 16.27 3.69
C ILE A 104 -6.36 16.90 4.46
N LEU A 105 -6.08 17.35 5.69
CA LEU A 105 -6.97 18.23 6.42
C LEU A 105 -6.82 19.62 5.83
N SER A 106 -7.65 19.95 4.84
CA SER A 106 -7.81 21.33 4.41
C SER A 106 -8.23 22.15 5.63
N ARG A 107 -7.46 23.19 5.97
CA ARG A 107 -8.02 24.27 6.78
C ARG A 107 -9.15 24.83 5.91
N GLU A 108 -10.40 24.59 6.30
CA GLU A 108 -11.47 25.45 5.81
C GLU A 108 -11.04 26.89 6.16
N PRO A 109 -11.19 27.85 5.23
CA PRO A 109 -10.84 29.24 5.46
C PRO A 109 -11.55 29.84 6.68
#